data_AF-R7Q002-F1
#
_entry.id   AF-R7Q002-F1
#
_cell.length_a   1.000
_cell.length_b   1.000
_cell.length_c   1.000
_cell.angle_alpha   90.00
_cell.angle_beta   90.00
_cell.angle_gamma   90.00
#
_symmetry.space_group_name_H-M   'P 1'
#
loop_
_entity.id
_entity.type
_entity.pdbx_description
1 polymer ?
#
loop_
_entity_poly.entity_id
_entity_poly.type
_entity_poly.pdbx_seq_one_letter_code
_entity_poly.pdbx_strand_id
1 'polypeptide(L)'
;MTFENKGRRGRVTIGIYNAYDPKTFREPHRRIIARAGDLAMAFNMNLALFGFPIPEDKRTPKEIADFIAGTTSIGAHGDNFVQLADLGRFQTFPFPGKGFPPQLGKVVLTTCKPD
;
A
#
# COMPACT_ATOMS: atom_id res chain seq x y z
N MET A 1 -12.68 19.17 -24.77
CA MET A 1 -12.88 19.12 -23.31
C MET A 1 -11.51 19.17 -22.66
N THR A 2 -11.02 20.37 -22.37
CA THR A 2 -9.70 20.62 -21.77
C THR A 2 -9.83 20.55 -20.25
N PHE A 3 -9.14 19.59 -19.62
CA PHE A 3 -9.14 19.47 -18.17
C PHE A 3 -8.26 20.56 -17.56
N GLU A 4 -8.89 21.50 -16.86
CA GLU A 4 -8.27 22.59 -16.12
C GLU A 4 -7.31 22.03 -15.04
N ASN A 5 -6.05 22.42 -15.12
CA ASN A 5 -5.00 22.01 -14.19
C ASN A 5 -5.03 22.94 -12.96
N LYS A 6 -5.97 22.69 -12.03
CA LYS A 6 -5.99 23.36 -10.72
C LYS A 6 -4.96 22.72 -9.79
N GLY A 7 -4.09 23.56 -9.24
CA GLY A 7 -2.92 23.20 -8.44
C GLY A 7 -3.20 22.25 -7.27
N ARG A 8 -2.22 21.36 -7.06
CA ARG A 8 -2.16 20.23 -6.11
C ARG A 8 -3.28 19.19 -6.28
N ARG A 9 -3.30 18.52 -7.44
CA ARG A 9 -3.89 17.17 -7.52
C ARG A 9 -3.24 16.29 -6.46
N GLY A 10 -3.96 15.95 -5.39
CA GLY A 10 -3.52 14.95 -4.43
C GLY A 10 -3.16 13.66 -5.17
N ARG A 11 -2.12 12.95 -4.70
CA ARG A 11 -1.77 11.64 -5.30
C ARG A 11 -2.86 10.65 -4.97
N VAL A 12 -3.24 9.85 -5.96
CA VAL A 12 -4.11 8.69 -5.74
C VAL A 12 -3.41 7.74 -4.77
N THR A 13 -4.18 7.13 -3.87
CA THR A 13 -3.67 6.10 -2.96
C THR A 13 -4.22 4.75 -3.39
N ILE A 14 -3.33 3.79 -3.67
CA ILE A 14 -3.69 2.39 -3.84
C ILE A 14 -3.83 1.79 -2.44
N GLY A 15 -5.02 1.28 -2.13
CA GLY A 15 -5.30 0.58 -0.89
C GLY A 15 -5.33 -0.92 -1.09
N ILE A 16 -4.48 -1.67 -0.39
CA ILE A 16 -4.53 -3.14 -0.37
C ILE A 16 -5.25 -3.57 0.90
N TYR A 17 -6.42 -4.17 0.73
CA TYR A 17 -7.18 -4.77 1.81
C TYR A 17 -6.74 -6.22 2.03
N ASN A 18 -6.38 -6.57 3.27
CA ASN A 18 -6.02 -7.95 3.59
C ASN A 18 -7.26 -8.86 3.58
N ALA A 19 -7.33 -9.79 2.61
CA ALA A 19 -8.36 -10.83 2.54
C ALA A 19 -7.91 -12.21 3.06
N TYR A 20 -6.66 -12.34 3.54
CA TYR A 20 -6.13 -13.58 4.11
C TYR A 20 -6.09 -13.53 5.64
N ASP A 21 -5.47 -14.55 6.26
CA ASP A 21 -5.24 -14.67 7.69
C ASP A 21 -4.56 -13.40 8.27
N PRO A 22 -5.24 -12.67 9.17
CA PRO A 22 -4.72 -11.42 9.72
C PRO A 22 -3.69 -11.61 10.83
N LYS A 23 -3.37 -12.86 11.21
CA LYS A 23 -2.42 -13.17 12.30
C LYS A 23 -1.04 -13.55 11.77
N THR A 24 -0.96 -14.11 10.57
CA THR A 24 0.26 -14.74 10.08
C THR A 24 0.73 -14.08 8.79
N PHE A 25 1.95 -13.51 8.79
CA PHE A 25 2.55 -12.95 7.58
C PHE A 25 3.14 -14.05 6.68
N ARG A 26 2.58 -14.22 5.49
CA ARG A 26 2.82 -15.30 4.53
C ARG A 26 3.26 -14.76 3.17
N GLU A 27 3.71 -15.67 2.31
CA GLU A 27 4.22 -15.33 0.98
C GLU A 27 3.23 -14.56 0.08
N PRO A 28 1.90 -14.86 0.08
CA PRO A 28 0.94 -14.08 -0.70
C PRO A 28 0.92 -12.59 -0.31
N HIS A 29 1.06 -12.26 0.97
CA HIS A 29 1.18 -10.87 1.43
C HIS A 29 2.40 -10.18 0.84
N ARG A 30 3.54 -10.86 0.85
CA ARG A 30 4.79 -10.34 0.29
C ARG A 30 4.64 -10.02 -1.19
N ARG A 31 4.14 -10.98 -1.97
CA ARG A 31 4.00 -10.83 -3.42
C ARG A 31 3.04 -9.70 -3.81
N ILE A 32 1.90 -9.55 -3.10
CA ILE A 32 0.95 -8.49 -3.44
C ILE A 32 1.49 -7.11 -3.06
N ILE A 33 2.19 -6.97 -1.92
CA ILE A 33 2.78 -5.71 -1.48
C ILE A 33 3.88 -5.27 -2.44
N ALA A 34 4.79 -6.16 -2.83
CA ALA A 34 5.86 -5.84 -3.77
C ALA A 34 5.30 -5.34 -5.11
N ARG A 35 4.34 -6.08 -5.69
CA ARG A 35 3.68 -5.69 -6.94
C ARG A 35 2.93 -4.36 -6.83
N ALA A 36 2.25 -4.12 -5.70
CA ALA A 36 1.56 -2.87 -5.45
C ALA A 36 2.56 -1.71 -5.26
N GLY A 37 3.72 -1.97 -4.66
CA GLY A 37 4.82 -1.02 -4.54
C GLY A 37 5.37 -0.60 -5.89
N ASP A 38 5.66 -1.56 -6.77
CA ASP A 38 6.11 -1.29 -8.14
C ASP A 38 5.11 -0.41 -8.91
N LEU A 39 3.81 -0.74 -8.84
CA LEU A 39 2.75 0.06 -9.47
C LEU A 39 2.66 1.46 -8.85
N ALA A 40 2.68 1.57 -7.53
CA ALA A 40 2.57 2.86 -6.86
C ALA A 40 3.75 3.78 -7.21
N MET A 41 4.95 3.23 -7.30
CA MET A 41 6.14 3.98 -7.71
C MET A 41 6.05 4.41 -9.18
N ALA A 42 5.71 3.49 -10.08
CA ALA A 42 5.61 3.76 -11.52
C ALA A 42 4.58 4.85 -11.88
N PHE A 43 3.44 4.88 -11.17
CA PHE A 43 2.34 5.83 -11.45
C PHE A 43 2.28 7.01 -10.47
N ASN A 44 3.33 7.24 -9.66
CA ASN A 44 3.39 8.35 -8.70
C ASN A 44 2.19 8.37 -7.72
N MET A 45 1.80 7.19 -7.23
CA MET A 45 0.73 6.99 -6.26
C MET A 45 1.28 6.79 -4.84
N ASN A 46 0.40 6.87 -3.84
CA ASN A 46 0.69 6.40 -2.48
C ASN A 46 0.23 4.95 -2.33
N LEU A 47 0.76 4.24 -1.34
CA LEU A 47 0.39 2.87 -1.01
C LEU A 47 -0.08 2.79 0.45
N ALA A 48 -1.28 2.24 0.66
CA ALA A 48 -1.85 1.99 1.97
C ALA A 48 -2.18 0.50 2.14
N LEU A 49 -1.76 -0.10 3.26
CA LEU A 49 -2.10 -1.48 3.62
C LEU A 49 -3.12 -1.49 4.75
N PHE A 50 -4.16 -2.33 4.64
CA PHE A 50 -5.21 -2.46 5.65
C PHE A 50 -5.25 -3.88 6.21
N GLY A 51 -5.08 -4.01 7.53
CA GLY A 51 -5.27 -5.27 8.24
C GLY A 51 -4.18 -6.31 8.00
N PHE A 52 -2.99 -5.90 7.59
CA PHE A 52 -1.85 -6.81 7.41
C PHE A 52 -1.22 -7.17 8.77
N PRO A 53 -0.76 -8.43 8.97
CA PRO A 53 -0.05 -8.86 10.17
C PRO A 53 1.38 -8.30 10.19
N ILE A 54 1.50 -7.01 10.48
CA ILE A 54 2.80 -6.34 10.67
C ILE A 54 3.22 -6.51 12.14
N PRO A 55 4.49 -6.90 12.42
CA PRO A 55 4.98 -7.04 13.79
C PRO A 55 4.89 -5.71 14.58
N GLU A 56 4.48 -5.77 15.85
CA GLU A 56 4.26 -4.60 16.71
C GLU A 56 5.55 -3.81 17.04
N ASP A 57 6.71 -4.46 16.92
CA ASP A 57 8.03 -3.86 17.08
C ASP A 57 8.42 -2.94 15.91
N LYS A 58 7.71 -3.03 14.78
CA LYS A 58 7.95 -2.21 13.59
C LYS A 58 7.02 -1.00 13.61
N ARG A 59 7.56 0.16 13.98
CA ARG A 59 6.77 1.38 14.22
C ARG A 59 6.89 2.40 13.10
N THR A 60 8.00 2.39 12.37
CA THR A 60 8.21 3.33 11.27
C THR A 60 7.84 2.71 9.91
N PRO A 61 7.35 3.51 8.95
CA PRO A 61 7.12 3.02 7.58
C PRO A 61 8.35 2.34 6.97
N LYS A 62 9.55 2.80 7.32
CA LYS A 62 10.82 2.25 6.88
C LYS A 62 11.12 0.88 7.48
N GLU A 63 10.98 0.71 8.80
CA GLU A 63 11.17 -0.59 9.46
C GLU A 63 10.21 -1.66 8.92
N ILE A 64 8.97 -1.26 8.61
CA ILE A 64 7.97 -2.12 7.99
C ILE A 64 8.39 -2.44 6.56
N ALA A 65 8.90 -1.46 5.81
CA ALA A 65 9.42 -1.67 4.47
C ALA A 65 10.58 -2.65 4.44
N ASP A 66 11.55 -2.48 5.33
CA ASP A 66 12.72 -3.35 5.46
C ASP A 66 12.32 -4.78 5.88
N PHE A 67 11.33 -4.94 6.77
CA PHE A 67 10.79 -6.25 7.15
C PHE A 67 10.17 -6.99 5.94
N ILE A 68 9.39 -6.26 5.13
CA ILE A 68 8.73 -6.85 3.96
C ILE A 68 9.75 -7.14 2.86
N ALA A 69 10.70 -6.23 2.61
CA ALA A 69 11.74 -6.40 1.60
C ALA A 69 12.72 -7.53 1.98
N GLY A 70 13.17 -7.58 3.24
CA GLY A 70 14.08 -8.61 3.74
C GLY A 70 13.51 -10.03 3.75
N THR A 71 12.19 -10.18 3.62
CA THR A 71 11.52 -11.48 3.53
C THR A 71 11.18 -11.89 2.09
N THR A 72 11.51 -11.05 1.10
CA THR A 72 11.34 -11.37 -0.32
C THR A 72 12.61 -11.96 -0.91
N SER A 73 12.53 -13.18 -1.43
CA SER A 73 13.57 -13.82 -2.26
C SER A 73 13.52 -13.38 -3.72
N ILE A 74 12.70 -12.39 -4.05
CA ILE A 74 12.45 -11.92 -5.41
C ILE A 74 13.31 -10.68 -5.63
N GLY A 75 14.44 -10.87 -6.32
CA GLY A 75 15.44 -9.83 -6.57
C GLY A 75 14.84 -8.51 -7.09
N ALA A 76 15.41 -7.40 -6.62
CA ALA A 76 15.19 -6.01 -7.06
C ALA A 76 13.74 -5.44 -6.99
N HIS A 77 12.69 -6.23 -6.76
CA HIS A 77 11.31 -5.73 -6.65
C HIS A 77 10.95 -5.13 -5.28
N GLY A 78 11.80 -5.31 -4.27
CA GLY A 78 11.63 -4.69 -2.94
C GLY A 78 12.06 -3.22 -2.87
N ASP A 79 12.94 -2.79 -3.78
CA ASP A 79 13.61 -1.49 -3.70
C ASP A 79 12.63 -0.33 -3.89
N ASN A 80 11.67 -0.48 -4.80
CA ASN A 80 10.61 0.50 -5.02
C ASN A 80 9.72 0.68 -3.78
N PHE A 81 9.50 -0.38 -3.02
CA PHE A 81 8.72 -0.31 -1.79
C PHE A 81 9.46 0.42 -0.68
N VAL A 82 10.76 0.15 -0.50
CA VAL A 82 11.62 0.90 0.43
C VAL A 82 11.68 2.37 0.04
N GLN A 83 11.82 2.66 -1.26
CA GLN A 83 11.80 4.03 -1.77
C GLN A 83 10.47 4.74 -1.51
N LEU A 84 9.33 4.06 -1.65
CA LEU A 84 8.02 4.62 -1.28
C LEU A 84 7.94 4.98 0.21
N ALA A 85 8.52 4.16 1.08
CA ALA A 85 8.59 4.43 2.51
C ALA A 85 9.47 5.64 2.82
N ASP A 86 10.66 5.73 2.22
CA ASP A 86 11.57 6.87 2.38
C ASP A 86 10.94 8.18 1.86
N LEU A 87 10.12 8.12 0.82
CA LEU A 87 9.38 9.27 0.28
C LEU A 87 8.14 9.67 1.12
N GLY A 88 7.85 8.96 2.22
CA GLY A 88 6.66 9.18 3.05
C GLY A 88 5.34 8.86 2.34
N ARG A 89 5.37 7.96 1.35
CA ARG A 89 4.22 7.58 0.50
C ARG A 89 3.60 6.24 0.87
N PHE A 90 4.09 5.63 1.94
CA PHE A 90 3.65 4.34 2.44
C PHE A 90 2.96 4.50 3.81
N GLN A 91 1.80 3.86 3.96
CA GLN A 91 1.01 3.89 5.18
C GLN A 91 0.44 2.51 5.50
N THR A 92 0.28 2.23 6.80
CA THR A 92 -0.35 1.01 7.29
C THR A 92 -1.47 1.36 8.26
N PHE A 93 -2.58 0.65 8.14
CA PHE A 93 -3.75 0.82 8.98
C PHE A 93 -4.26 -0.54 9.46
N PRO A 94 -4.91 -0.60 10.63
CA PRO A 94 -5.69 -1.77 11.03
C PRO A 94 -6.89 -1.94 10.08
N PHE A 95 -7.65 -3.03 10.27
CA PHE A 95 -8.90 -3.20 9.53
C PHE A 95 -9.83 -1.99 9.73
N PRO A 96 -10.43 -1.44 8.66
CA PRO A 96 -11.28 -0.26 8.70
C PRO A 96 -12.69 -0.58 9.24
N GLY A 97 -12.79 -1.04 10.49
CA GLY A 97 -14.06 -1.46 11.11
C GLY A 97 -15.08 -0.33 11.28
N LYS A 98 -14.64 0.93 11.25
CA LYS A 98 -15.49 2.14 11.30
C LYS A 98 -15.42 2.97 10.01
N GLY A 99 -14.93 2.38 8.92
CA GLY A 99 -14.65 3.07 7.67
C GLY A 99 -13.17 3.41 7.47
N PHE A 100 -12.86 3.93 6.28
CA PHE A 100 -11.50 4.29 5.90
C PHE A 100 -11.12 5.67 6.45
N PRO A 101 -9.83 5.89 6.78
CA PRO A 101 -9.35 7.19 7.24
C PRO A 101 -9.70 8.32 6.24
N PRO A 102 -10.31 9.45 6.70
CA PRO A 102 -10.75 10.54 5.81
C PRO A 102 -9.65 11.14 4.94
N GLN A 103 -8.40 11.10 5.41
CA GLN A 103 -7.24 11.59 4.68
C GLN A 103 -6.94 10.81 3.39
N LEU A 104 -7.51 9.61 3.23
CA LEU A 104 -7.39 8.82 2.00
C LEU A 104 -8.36 9.28 0.90
N GLY A 105 -9.27 10.20 1.22
CA GLY A 105 -10.25 10.74 0.28
C GLY A 105 -11.43 9.79 0.05
N LYS A 106 -11.89 9.74 -1.20
CA LYS A 106 -13.07 8.95 -1.58
C LYS A 106 -12.65 7.51 -1.91
N VAL A 107 -13.22 6.56 -1.18
CA VAL A 107 -13.03 5.13 -1.45
C VAL A 107 -13.76 4.74 -2.72
N VAL A 108 -13.07 4.07 -3.64
CA VAL A 108 -13.63 3.52 -4.87
C VAL A 108 -13.29 2.04 -4.93
N LEU A 109 -14.32 1.18 -4.88
CA LEU A 109 -14.17 -0.25 -5.13
C LEU A 109 -14.56 -0.52 -6.59
N THR A 110 -13.75 -1.27 -7.32
CA THR A 110 -14.04 -1.67 -8.70
C THR A 110 -13.96 -3.19 -8.81
N THR A 111 -14.77 -3.76 -9.71
CA THR A 111 -14.79 -5.19 -10.02
C THR A 111 -14.70 -5.35 -11.53
N CYS A 112 -13.98 -6.36 -12.01
CA CYS A 112 -13.99 -6.73 -13.42
C CYS A 112 -15.27 -7.47 -13.84
N LYS A 113 -16.12 -7.81 -12.86
CA LYS A 113 -17.46 -8.39 -13.02
C LYS A 113 -18.45 -7.48 -12.29
N PRO A 114 -18.99 -6.46 -12.98
CA PRO A 114 -19.91 -5.49 -12.38
C PRO A 114 -21.30 -6.07 -12.10
N ASP A 115 -21.60 -7.23 -12.67
CA ASP A 115 -22.88 -7.95 -12.57
C ASP A 115 -22.93 -8.93 -11.39
#